data_AF-A0A3M1ACP7-F1
#
_entry.id   AF-A0A3M1ACP7-F1
#
_cell.length_a   1.000
_cell.length_b   1.000
_cell.length_c   1.000
_cell.angle_alpha   90.00
_cell.angle_beta   90.00
_cell.angle_gamma   90.00
#
_symmetry.space_group_name_H-M   'P 1'
#
loop_
_entity.id
_entity.type
_entity.pdbx_description
1 polymer ?
#
loop_
_entity_poly.entity_id
_entity_poly.type
_entity_poly.pdbx_seq_one_letter_code
_entity_poly.pdbx_strand_id
1 'polypeptide(L)'
;LFVERAAEIAGGGPVAVASPDPGGVKRAQLFREALAARLGRDVGFAMLEKRRSAGVVSGSLMAGEVAGARVLVIDDMIASGGTMTRAARTLRAGGAKEVWALAAHGLFTEGAAEALADPAVTGWIVSDTVPPFRLPRKPEHLEVISAAPLFAEALRRLNEGEDVCDLTPAAG
;
A
#
# COMPACT_ATOMS: atom_id res chain seq x y z
N LEU A 1 11.14 -5.12 2.30
CA LEU A 1 10.44 -4.33 3.35
C LEU A 1 8.93 -4.55 3.30
N PHE A 2 8.18 -3.85 2.44
CA PHE A 2 6.70 -3.95 2.42
C PHE A 2 6.17 -5.33 2.04
N VAL A 3 6.87 -6.08 1.18
CA VAL A 3 6.47 -7.45 0.78
C VAL A 3 6.47 -8.41 1.99
N GLU A 4 7.49 -8.35 2.85
CA GLU A 4 7.55 -9.17 4.06
C GLU A 4 6.38 -8.85 5.00
N ARG A 5 6.15 -7.56 5.24
CA ARG A 5 5.04 -7.14 6.10
C ARG A 5 3.67 -7.51 5.51
N ALA A 6 3.52 -7.38 4.19
CA ALA A 6 2.33 -7.81 3.47
C ALA A 6 2.10 -9.33 3.56
N ALA A 7 3.16 -10.13 3.56
CA ALA A 7 3.06 -11.58 3.71
C ALA A 7 2.52 -11.99 5.08
N GLU A 8 2.94 -11.30 6.15
CA GLU A 8 2.40 -11.50 7.51
C GLU A 8 0.90 -11.17 7.57
N ILE A 9 0.47 -10.07 6.92
CA ILE A 9 -0.93 -9.63 6.88
C ILE A 9 -1.80 -10.58 6.05
N ALA A 10 -1.27 -11.07 4.92
CA ALA A 10 -2.00 -11.97 4.03
C ALA A 10 -2.47 -13.23 4.78
N GLY A 11 -1.62 -13.78 5.66
CA GLY A 11 -1.89 -15.03 6.38
C GLY A 11 -2.22 -16.18 5.41
N GLY A 12 -3.10 -17.10 5.83
CA GLY A 12 -3.50 -18.25 5.00
C GLY A 12 -4.72 -18.05 4.09
N GLY A 13 -5.45 -16.94 4.21
CA GLY A 13 -6.70 -16.70 3.46
C GLY A 13 -6.46 -16.07 2.06
N PRO A 14 -7.52 -15.87 1.25
CA PRO A 14 -7.40 -15.17 -0.02
C PRO A 14 -6.83 -13.76 0.16
N VAL A 15 -5.92 -13.35 -0.73
CA VAL A 15 -5.26 -12.04 -0.71
C VAL A 15 -5.27 -11.45 -2.12
N ALA A 16 -5.51 -10.15 -2.20
CA ALA A 16 -5.44 -9.39 -3.44
C ALA A 16 -4.63 -8.11 -3.24
N VAL A 17 -3.98 -7.67 -4.31
CA VAL A 17 -3.31 -6.37 -4.37
C VAL A 17 -4.13 -5.45 -5.26
N ALA A 18 -4.39 -4.23 -4.79
CA ALA A 18 -5.19 -3.25 -5.50
C ALA A 18 -4.40 -1.98 -5.82
N SER A 19 -4.62 -1.44 -7.02
CA SER A 19 -4.21 -0.08 -7.34
C SER A 19 -5.37 0.90 -7.13
N PRO A 20 -5.18 2.00 -6.36
CA PRO A 20 -6.25 2.94 -6.07
C PRO A 20 -6.60 3.85 -7.27
N ASP A 21 -5.76 3.87 -8.31
CA ASP A 21 -6.02 4.54 -9.58
C ASP A 21 -5.19 3.95 -10.74
N PRO A 22 -5.53 4.29 -12.01
CA PRO A 22 -4.82 3.72 -13.16
C PRO A 22 -3.32 4.04 -13.23
N GLY A 23 -2.86 5.14 -12.62
CA GLY A 23 -1.45 5.55 -12.65
C GLY A 23 -0.56 4.63 -11.81
N GLY A 24 -1.12 4.02 -10.75
CA GLY A 24 -0.41 3.11 -9.86
C GLY A 24 -0.39 1.65 -10.29
N VAL A 25 -0.98 1.28 -11.43
CA VAL A 25 -1.21 -0.13 -11.81
C VAL A 25 0.08 -0.92 -11.91
N LYS A 26 1.08 -0.39 -12.62
CA LYS A 26 2.37 -1.07 -12.79
C LYS A 26 3.04 -1.33 -11.43
N ARG A 27 2.98 -0.36 -10.51
CA ARG A 27 3.51 -0.49 -9.15
C ARG A 27 2.79 -1.60 -8.38
N ALA A 28 1.47 -1.60 -8.42
CA ALA A 28 0.66 -2.62 -7.75
C ALA A 28 0.87 -4.02 -8.35
N GLN A 29 1.06 -4.13 -9.67
CA GLN A 29 1.36 -5.40 -10.34
C GLN A 29 2.73 -5.97 -9.93
N LEU A 30 3.79 -5.15 -9.95
CA LEU A 30 5.11 -5.57 -9.50
C LEU A 30 5.09 -6.00 -8.02
N PHE A 31 4.36 -5.25 -7.18
CA PHE A 31 4.19 -5.61 -5.78
C PHE A 31 3.45 -6.95 -5.62
N ARG A 32 2.39 -7.17 -6.40
CA ARG A 32 1.63 -8.43 -6.41
C ARG A 32 2.50 -9.62 -6.80
N GLU A 33 3.33 -9.48 -7.83
CA GLU A 33 4.24 -10.53 -8.30
C GLU A 33 5.27 -10.88 -7.22
N ALA A 34 5.90 -9.87 -6.61
CA ALA A 34 6.82 -10.09 -5.50
C ALA A 34 6.14 -10.76 -4.29
N LEU A 35 4.91 -10.36 -3.97
CA LEU A 35 4.14 -10.97 -2.89
C LEU A 35 3.73 -12.42 -3.20
N ALA A 36 3.33 -12.70 -4.44
CA ALA A 36 2.98 -14.06 -4.87
C ALA A 36 4.19 -14.99 -4.77
N ALA A 37 5.36 -14.55 -5.26
CA ALA A 37 6.62 -15.27 -5.12
C ALA A 37 6.96 -15.52 -3.64
N ARG A 38 6.83 -14.49 -2.79
CA ARG A 38 7.11 -14.58 -1.36
C ARG A 38 6.17 -15.54 -0.61
N LEU A 39 4.90 -15.61 -1.02
CA LEU A 39 3.89 -16.47 -0.41
C LEU A 39 3.85 -17.88 -1.01
N GLY A 40 4.44 -18.11 -2.18
CA GLY A 40 4.36 -19.38 -2.90
C GLY A 40 2.93 -19.73 -3.35
N ARG A 41 2.07 -18.73 -3.60
CA ARG A 41 0.68 -18.92 -4.02
C ARG A 41 0.14 -17.71 -4.78
N ASP A 42 -0.99 -17.90 -5.46
CA ASP A 42 -1.64 -16.84 -6.23
C ASP A 42 -2.12 -15.68 -5.34
N VAL A 43 -1.88 -14.47 -5.85
CA VAL A 43 -2.37 -13.21 -5.28
C VAL A 43 -3.23 -12.53 -6.33
N GLY A 44 -4.48 -12.25 -5.97
CA GLY A 44 -5.44 -11.57 -6.83
C GLY A 44 -5.01 -10.14 -7.16
N PHE A 45 -5.63 -9.55 -8.18
CA PHE A 45 -5.38 -8.17 -8.57
C PHE A 45 -6.68 -7.40 -8.74
N ALA A 46 -6.70 -6.15 -8.28
CA ALA A 46 -7.78 -5.23 -8.54
C ALA A 46 -7.25 -3.84 -8.93
N MET A 47 -8.07 -3.08 -9.64
CA MET A 47 -7.81 -1.68 -9.94
C MET A 47 -9.11 -0.89 -9.82
N LEU A 48 -8.99 0.32 -9.30
CA LEU A 48 -10.10 1.24 -9.21
C LEU A 48 -10.01 2.32 -10.29
N GLU A 49 -11.18 2.67 -10.82
CA GLU A 49 -11.30 3.86 -11.65
C GLU A 49 -11.21 5.12 -10.79
N LYS A 50 -10.51 6.13 -11.31
CA LYS A 50 -10.45 7.47 -10.73
C LYS A 50 -10.89 8.49 -11.75
N ARG A 51 -12.03 9.13 -11.51
CA ARG A 51 -12.50 10.29 -12.27
C ARG A 51 -12.29 11.55 -11.46
N ARG A 52 -11.89 12.63 -12.11
CA ARG A 52 -11.80 13.96 -11.50
C ARG A 52 -12.65 14.92 -12.33
N SER A 53 -13.65 15.51 -11.72
CA SER A 53 -14.49 16.54 -12.34
C SER A 53 -14.61 17.72 -11.39
N ALA A 54 -14.28 18.93 -11.87
CA ALA A 54 -14.35 20.18 -11.09
C ALA A 54 -13.69 20.12 -9.69
N GLY A 55 -12.54 19.44 -9.58
CA GLY A 55 -11.82 19.28 -8.31
C GLY A 55 -12.32 18.16 -7.40
N VAL A 56 -13.48 17.57 -7.68
CA VAL A 56 -14.02 16.41 -6.94
C VAL A 56 -13.52 15.11 -7.56
N VAL A 57 -12.98 14.22 -6.72
CA VAL A 57 -12.57 12.88 -7.13
C VAL A 57 -13.73 11.91 -6.92
N SER A 58 -14.16 11.25 -7.98
CA SER A 58 -15.26 10.28 -8.00
C SER A 58 -14.87 9.01 -8.79
N GLY A 59 -15.76 8.03 -8.85
CA GLY A 59 -15.51 6.72 -9.46
C GLY A 59 -15.70 5.59 -8.46
N SER A 60 -16.54 4.63 -8.83
CA SER A 60 -16.83 3.42 -8.05
C SER A 60 -16.58 2.14 -8.85
N LEU A 61 -16.21 2.27 -10.13
CA LEU A 61 -15.88 1.11 -10.95
C LEU A 61 -14.58 0.50 -10.45
N MET A 62 -14.63 -0.82 -10.26
CA MET A 62 -13.53 -1.66 -9.85
C MET A 62 -13.46 -2.81 -10.83
N ALA A 63 -12.26 -3.13 -11.29
CA ALA A 63 -11.98 -4.36 -12.02
C ALA A 63 -11.19 -5.31 -11.11
N GLY A 64 -11.52 -6.59 -11.14
CA GLY A 64 -10.91 -7.63 -10.30
C GLY A 64 -11.85 -8.14 -9.21
N GLU A 65 -11.59 -9.36 -8.73
CA GLU A 65 -12.38 -10.03 -7.70
C GLU A 65 -11.72 -9.84 -6.33
N VAL A 66 -12.49 -9.37 -5.35
CA VAL A 66 -11.99 -9.04 -4.00
C VAL A 66 -12.84 -9.63 -2.88
N ALA A 67 -13.95 -10.32 -3.21
CA ALA A 67 -14.85 -10.86 -2.20
C ALA A 67 -14.14 -11.87 -1.28
N GLY A 68 -14.27 -11.67 0.02
CA GLY A 68 -13.64 -12.51 1.04
C GLY A 68 -12.13 -12.36 1.17
N ALA A 69 -11.47 -11.57 0.33
CA ALA A 69 -10.03 -11.38 0.34
C ALA A 69 -9.58 -10.29 1.33
N ARG A 70 -8.35 -10.41 1.82
CA ARG A 70 -7.61 -9.27 2.38
C ARG A 70 -7.00 -8.50 1.23
N VAL A 71 -7.38 -7.23 1.09
CA VAL A 71 -6.92 -6.39 -0.02
C VAL A 71 -5.83 -5.44 0.46
N LEU A 72 -4.69 -5.46 -0.23
CA LEU A 72 -3.57 -4.55 0.00
C LEU A 72 -3.59 -3.46 -1.09
N VAL A 73 -3.97 -2.24 -0.73
CA VAL A 73 -3.97 -1.10 -1.64
C VAL A 73 -2.59 -0.46 -1.63
N ILE A 74 -1.94 -0.38 -2.79
CA ILE A 74 -0.54 0.07 -2.91
C ILE A 74 -0.47 1.40 -3.65
N ASP A 75 0.24 2.37 -3.08
CA ASP A 75 0.60 3.64 -3.73
C ASP A 75 2.05 4.05 -3.40
N ASP A 76 2.60 5.11 -4.01
CA ASP A 76 3.85 5.71 -3.50
C ASP A 76 3.63 6.45 -2.20
N MET A 77 2.54 7.20 -2.11
CA MET A 77 2.37 8.17 -1.05
C MET A 77 0.94 8.33 -0.56
N ILE A 78 0.83 8.72 0.71
CA ILE A 78 -0.41 9.07 1.36
C ILE A 78 -0.32 10.54 1.79
N ALA A 79 -0.96 11.41 1.02
CA ALA A 79 -1.12 12.82 1.34
C ALA A 79 -2.23 13.01 2.38
N SER A 80 -3.46 13.30 1.96
CA SER A 80 -4.62 13.41 2.85
C SER A 80 -5.28 12.06 3.15
N GLY A 81 -4.85 10.95 2.54
CA GLY A 81 -5.48 9.64 2.70
C GLY A 81 -6.80 9.43 1.96
N GLY A 82 -7.45 10.50 1.46
CA GLY A 82 -8.78 10.40 0.83
C GLY A 82 -8.87 9.45 -0.38
N THR A 83 -7.78 9.29 -1.15
CA THR A 83 -7.73 8.29 -2.23
C THR A 83 -7.77 6.86 -1.71
N MET A 84 -6.98 6.56 -0.68
CA MET A 84 -6.94 5.22 -0.06
C MET A 84 -8.26 4.91 0.64
N THR A 85 -8.84 5.88 1.36
CA THR A 85 -10.13 5.72 2.03
C THR A 85 -11.26 5.46 1.04
N ARG A 86 -11.34 6.23 -0.07
CA ARG A 86 -12.30 5.96 -1.14
C ARG A 86 -12.12 4.56 -1.70
N ALA A 87 -10.87 4.19 -1.98
CA ALA A 87 -10.58 2.87 -2.54
C ALA A 87 -11.02 1.76 -1.58
N ALA A 88 -10.72 1.89 -0.30
CA ALA A 88 -11.15 0.96 0.71
C ALA A 88 -12.67 0.84 0.80
N ARG A 89 -13.41 1.95 0.80
CA ARG A 89 -14.88 1.91 0.80
C ARG A 89 -15.43 1.14 -0.41
N THR A 90 -14.90 1.38 -1.61
CA THR A 90 -15.29 0.64 -2.83
C THR A 90 -14.96 -0.85 -2.72
N LEU A 91 -13.76 -1.20 -2.25
CA LEU A 91 -13.33 -2.59 -2.06
C LEU A 91 -14.18 -3.33 -1.02
N ARG A 92 -14.50 -2.65 0.10
CA ARG A 92 -15.41 -3.15 1.14
C ARG A 92 -16.81 -3.43 0.58
N ALA A 93 -17.34 -2.50 -0.21
CA ALA A 93 -18.62 -2.67 -0.89
C ALA A 93 -18.59 -3.85 -1.89
N GLY A 94 -17.44 -4.13 -2.50
CA GLY A 94 -17.18 -5.30 -3.32
C GLY A 94 -16.93 -6.61 -2.54
N GLY A 95 -17.07 -6.60 -1.21
CA GLY A 95 -16.98 -7.80 -0.37
C GLY A 95 -15.60 -8.08 0.23
N ALA A 96 -14.65 -7.14 0.16
CA ALA A 96 -13.33 -7.32 0.80
C ALA A 96 -13.43 -7.54 2.31
N LYS A 97 -12.78 -8.60 2.81
CA LYS A 97 -12.77 -8.98 4.22
C LYS A 97 -12.01 -7.99 5.09
N GLU A 98 -10.89 -7.48 4.58
CA GLU A 98 -10.04 -6.46 5.19
C GLU A 98 -9.42 -5.62 4.08
N VAL A 99 -9.13 -4.35 4.36
CA VAL A 99 -8.41 -3.48 3.41
C VAL A 99 -7.26 -2.78 4.13
N TRP A 100 -6.05 -2.95 3.64
CA TRP A 100 -4.85 -2.35 4.18
C TRP A 100 -4.27 -1.36 3.17
N ALA A 101 -3.87 -0.18 3.64
CA ALA A 101 -3.27 0.86 2.82
C ALA A 101 -1.76 0.89 3.02
N LEU A 102 -0.99 0.65 1.97
CA LEU A 102 0.47 0.65 2.01
C LEU A 102 1.01 1.73 1.08
N ALA A 103 1.98 2.50 1.56
CA ALA A 103 2.70 3.46 0.75
C ALA A 103 4.12 3.68 1.26
N ALA A 104 5.04 4.05 0.37
CA ALA A 104 6.39 4.42 0.81
C ALA A 104 6.33 5.66 1.71
N HIS A 105 5.62 6.70 1.32
CA HIS A 105 5.67 8.01 1.97
C HIS A 105 4.34 8.38 2.66
N GLY A 106 4.36 8.54 3.98
CA GLY A 106 3.24 9.12 4.73
C GLY A 106 3.42 10.63 4.90
N LEU A 107 2.87 11.45 4.01
CA LEU A 107 2.97 12.92 4.13
C LEU A 107 1.99 13.50 5.15
N PHE A 108 0.81 12.87 5.25
CA PHE A 108 -0.25 13.21 6.20
C PHE A 108 -0.62 14.70 6.19
N THR A 109 -1.01 15.22 5.02
CA THR A 109 -1.47 16.61 4.86
C THR A 109 -2.86 16.82 5.48
N GLU A 110 -3.44 18.00 5.31
CA GLU A 110 -4.80 18.30 5.77
C GLU A 110 -5.81 17.21 5.36
N GLY A 111 -6.68 16.80 6.31
CA GLY A 111 -7.64 15.70 6.15
C GLY A 111 -7.10 14.30 6.48
N ALA A 112 -5.81 14.15 6.76
CA ALA A 112 -5.21 12.84 7.01
C ALA A 112 -5.69 12.19 8.32
N ALA A 113 -5.93 12.97 9.39
CA ALA A 113 -6.39 12.41 10.66
C ALA A 113 -7.77 11.75 10.51
N GLU A 114 -8.67 12.41 9.78
CA GLU A 114 -10.01 11.93 9.45
C GLU A 114 -9.95 10.70 8.53
N ALA A 115 -9.12 10.76 7.49
CA ALA A 115 -8.94 9.64 6.58
C ALA A 115 -8.38 8.40 7.29
N LEU A 116 -7.37 8.60 8.15
CA LEU A 116 -6.79 7.53 8.96
C LEU A 116 -7.86 6.91 9.86
N ALA A 117 -8.72 7.70 10.50
CA ALA A 117 -9.78 7.20 11.38
C ALA A 117 -10.92 6.44 10.67
N ASP A 118 -10.95 6.38 9.33
CA ASP A 118 -12.02 5.73 8.59
C ASP A 118 -11.99 4.20 8.76
N PRO A 119 -13.08 3.57 9.23
CA PRO A 119 -13.13 2.14 9.51
C PRO A 119 -13.09 1.25 8.26
N ALA A 120 -13.26 1.81 7.06
CA ALA A 120 -13.10 1.05 5.82
C ALA A 120 -11.67 0.54 5.66
N VAL A 121 -10.68 1.29 6.17
CA VAL A 121 -9.26 0.90 6.18
C VAL A 121 -8.92 0.22 7.50
N THR A 122 -8.51 -1.04 7.42
CA THR A 122 -8.14 -1.89 8.56
C THR A 122 -6.84 -1.44 9.21
N GLY A 123 -5.87 -1.04 8.39
CA GLY A 123 -4.59 -0.54 8.86
C GLY A 123 -3.81 0.15 7.75
N TRP A 124 -2.89 0.98 8.19
CA TRP A 124 -2.07 1.85 7.35
C TRP A 124 -0.61 1.52 7.60
N ILE A 125 0.18 1.38 6.54
CA ILE A 125 1.59 1.03 6.65
C ILE A 125 2.37 1.98 5.77
N VAL A 126 3.25 2.75 6.40
CA VAL A 126 4.16 3.67 5.71
C VAL A 126 5.59 3.43 6.15
N SER A 127 6.57 3.90 5.36
CA SER A 127 7.94 3.90 5.84
C SER A 127 8.24 5.14 6.71
N ASP A 128 9.35 5.12 7.42
CA ASP A 128 9.90 6.25 8.17
C ASP A 128 10.58 7.33 7.30
N THR A 129 10.46 7.26 5.96
CA THR A 129 11.01 8.26 5.02
C THR A 129 10.49 9.68 5.28
N VAL A 130 9.30 9.82 5.85
CA VAL A 130 8.76 11.09 6.35
C VAL A 130 8.22 10.86 7.75
N PRO A 131 8.72 11.56 8.79
CA PRO A 131 8.15 11.43 10.12
C PRO A 131 6.69 11.93 10.12
N PRO A 132 5.78 11.30 10.88
CA PRO A 132 4.36 11.65 10.88
C PRO A 132 4.05 12.94 11.68
N PHE A 133 4.88 13.98 11.54
CA PHE A 133 4.84 15.20 12.36
C PHE A 133 3.59 16.07 12.16
N ARG A 134 2.85 15.86 11.06
CA ARG A 134 1.59 16.57 10.79
C ARG A 134 0.39 15.94 11.49
N LEU A 135 0.53 14.73 12.01
CA LEU A 135 -0.52 14.09 12.79
C LEU A 135 -0.45 14.58 14.24
N PRO A 136 -1.57 15.01 14.85
CA PRO A 136 -1.57 15.45 16.24
C PRO A 136 -1.23 14.30 17.20
N ARG A 137 -1.59 13.07 16.81
CA ARG A 137 -1.22 11.83 17.48
C ARG A 137 -1.14 10.72 16.43
N LYS A 138 -0.16 9.83 16.56
CA LYS A 138 -0.07 8.62 15.73
C LYS A 138 -1.23 7.67 16.08
N PRO A 139 -2.11 7.32 15.11
CA PRO A 139 -3.16 6.33 15.33
C PRO A 139 -2.60 4.93 15.59
N GLU A 140 -3.31 4.10 16.34
CA GLU A 140 -2.84 2.74 16.71
C GLU A 140 -2.73 1.81 15.50
N HIS A 141 -3.61 1.98 14.51
CA HIS A 141 -3.64 1.23 13.26
C HIS A 141 -2.76 1.85 12.16
N LEU A 142 -1.91 2.82 12.50
CA LEU A 142 -0.84 3.31 11.64
C LEU A 142 0.49 2.67 12.06
N GLU A 143 1.02 1.80 11.21
CA GLU A 143 2.34 1.23 11.34
C GLU A 143 3.36 2.04 10.54
N VAL A 144 4.54 2.28 11.14
CA VAL A 144 5.66 2.97 10.49
C VAL A 144 6.84 2.00 10.51
N ILE A 145 7.26 1.55 9.34
CA ILE A 145 8.33 0.56 9.16
C ILE A 145 9.63 1.25 8.72
N SER A 146 10.77 0.82 9.25
CA SER A 146 12.02 1.51 8.94
C SER A 146 12.55 1.18 7.56
N ALA A 147 12.84 2.22 6.77
CA ALA A 147 13.59 2.12 5.53
C ALA A 147 15.10 2.23 5.76
N ALA A 148 15.55 2.60 6.97
CA ALA A 148 16.96 2.80 7.30
C ALA A 148 17.85 1.59 6.94
N PRO A 149 17.45 0.32 7.20
CA PRO A 149 18.28 -0.84 6.80
C PRO A 149 18.49 -0.93 5.28
N LEU A 150 17.47 -0.58 4.48
CA LEU A 150 17.56 -0.60 3.02
C LEU A 150 18.52 0.50 2.52
N PHE A 151 18.41 1.71 3.09
CA PHE A 151 19.32 2.80 2.76
C PHE A 151 20.76 2.52 3.22
N ALA A 152 20.94 1.93 4.40
CA ALA A 152 22.25 1.57 4.92
C ALA A 152 22.94 0.54 4.00
N GLU A 153 22.22 -0.49 3.55
CA GLU A 153 22.75 -1.46 2.61
C GLU A 153 23.07 -0.84 1.25
N ALA A 154 22.19 0.04 0.73
CA ALA A 154 22.46 0.77 -0.51
C ALA A 154 23.74 1.61 -0.42
N LEU A 155 23.94 2.34 0.68
CA LEU A 155 25.13 3.15 0.91
C LEU A 155 26.39 2.29 1.05
N ARG A 156 26.29 1.14 1.75
CA ARG A 156 27.39 0.18 1.87
C ARG A 156 27.84 -0.32 0.49
N ARG A 157 26.90 -0.80 -0.34
CA ARG A 157 27.19 -1.28 -1.70
C ARG A 157 27.83 -0.22 -2.57
N LEU A 158 27.27 1.00 -2.58
CA LEU A 158 27.82 2.12 -3.35
C LEU A 158 29.25 2.46 -2.92
N ASN A 159 29.53 2.44 -1.61
CA ASN A 159 30.87 2.70 -1.09
C ASN A 159 31.88 1.59 -1.47
N GLU A 160 31.42 0.35 -1.59
CA GLU A 160 32.23 -0.81 -1.97
C GLU A 160 32.30 -1.05 -3.49
N GLY A 161 31.60 -0.23 -4.29
CA GLY A 161 31.51 -0.40 -5.75
C GLY A 161 30.66 -1.61 -6.18
N GLU A 162 29.82 -2.12 -5.29
CA GLU A 162 28.87 -3.21 -5.57
C GLU A 162 27.61 -2.67 -6.28
N ASP A 163 26.96 -3.55 -7.03
CA ASP A 163 25.72 -3.23 -7.74
C ASP A 163 24.52 -3.09 -6.77
N VAL A 164 23.69 -2.07 -7.04
CA VAL A 164 22.52 -1.71 -6.23
C VAL A 164 21.18 -2.09 -6.88
N CYS A 165 21.18 -2.59 -8.11
CA CYS A 165 19.97 -2.95 -8.86
C CYS A 165 19.20 -4.09 -8.16
N ASP A 166 19.91 -5.02 -7.50
CA ASP A 166 19.33 -6.14 -6.74
C ASP A 166 19.32 -5.88 -5.22
N LEU A 167 19.10 -4.63 -4.81
CA LEU A 167 18.98 -4.25 -3.39
C LEU A 167 17.79 -4.89 -2.67
N THR A 168 16.76 -5.22 -3.42
CA THR A 168 15.64 -6.04 -2.94
C THR A 168 15.86 -7.45 -3.43
N PRO A 169 15.58 -8.50 -2.61
CA PRO A 169 15.64 -9.86 -3.12
C PRO A 169 14.77 -9.93 -4.36
N ALA A 170 15.41 -10.14 -5.52
CA ALA A 170 14.72 -10.64 -6.68
C ALA A 170 14.05 -11.94 -6.24
N ALA A 171 12.80 -12.14 -6.63
CA ALA A 171 12.22 -13.47 -6.61
C ALA A 171 13.23 -14.40 -7.33
N GLY A 172 13.89 -15.25 -6.55
CA GLY A 172 14.78 -16.29 -7.06
C GLY A 172 13.99 -17.38 -7.77
#